data_AF-A0A2U0SVH0-F1
#
_entry.id   AF-A0A2U0SVH0-F1
#
_cell.length_a   1.000
_cell.length_b   1.000
_cell.length_c   1.000
_cell.angle_alpha   90.00
_cell.angle_beta   90.00
_cell.angle_gamma   90.00
#
_symmetry.space_group_name_H-M   'P 1'
#
loop_
_entity.id
_entity.type
_entity.pdbx_description
1 polymer ?
#
loop_
_entity_poly.entity_id
_entity_poly.type
_entity_poly.pdbx_seq_one_letter_code
_entity_poly.pdbx_strand_id
1 'polypeptide(L)' 'MMGMHAATGRSLTGLGHLRQSVTDILTTPIGSRIRRRRYGSEVPELIDQPLNSATQLRIYAATAFALRRWELPPL' A
#
# COMPACT_ATOMS: atom_id res chain seq x y z
N MET A 1 11.92 10.67 5.19
CA MET A 1 12.97 9.73 4.70
C MET A 1 13.39 10.13 3.30
N MET A 2 14.64 9.87 2.91
CA MET A 2 15.11 10.00 1.51
C MET A 2 15.14 8.61 0.87
N GLY A 3 14.69 8.53 -0.38
CA GLY A 3 14.73 7.32 -1.18
C GLY A 3 14.85 7.66 -2.66
N MET A 4 14.49 6.72 -3.52
CA MET A 4 14.63 6.82 -4.96
C MET A 4 13.26 6.74 -5.63
N HIS A 5 13.03 7.57 -6.64
CA HIS A 5 11.82 7.50 -7.45
C HIS A 5 11.84 6.24 -8.31
N ALA A 6 10.86 5.37 -8.16
CA ALA A 6 10.85 4.02 -8.76
C ALA A 6 10.97 4.03 -10.29
N ALA A 7 10.35 5.02 -10.96
CA ALA A 7 10.36 5.10 -12.43
C ALA A 7 11.55 5.86 -13.03
N THR A 8 12.23 6.73 -12.27
CA THR A 8 13.22 7.67 -12.84
C THR A 8 14.61 7.54 -12.21
N GLY A 9 14.74 6.82 -11.10
CA GLY A 9 16.00 6.66 -10.38
C GLY A 9 16.47 7.93 -9.64
N ARG A 10 15.74 9.05 -9.72
CA ARG A 10 16.13 10.30 -9.06
C ARG A 10 15.87 10.23 -7.56
N SER A 11 16.62 11.03 -6.80
CA SER A 11 16.36 11.19 -5.36
C SER A 11 14.96 11.75 -5.11
N LEU A 12 14.25 11.14 -4.18
CA LEU A 12 12.88 11.49 -3.80
C LEU A 12 12.78 11.57 -2.28
N THR A 13 12.16 12.62 -1.76
CA THR A 13 12.16 12.91 -0.31
C THR A 13 10.79 13.38 0.16
N GLY A 14 10.62 13.42 1.49
CA GLY A 14 9.44 14.00 2.13
C GLY A 14 8.12 13.40 1.62
N LEU A 15 7.17 14.27 1.29
CA LEU A 15 5.83 13.89 0.85
C LEU A 15 5.84 13.11 -0.47
N GLY A 16 6.78 13.40 -1.38
CA GLY A 16 6.90 12.66 -2.63
C GLY A 16 7.24 11.19 -2.39
N HIS A 17 8.18 10.93 -1.48
CA HIS A 17 8.54 9.57 -1.08
C HIS A 17 7.38 8.87 -0.36
N LEU A 18 6.68 9.58 0.53
CA LEU A 18 5.50 9.04 1.22
C LEU A 18 4.41 8.59 0.24
N ARG A 19 4.09 9.44 -0.76
CA ARG A 19 3.08 9.11 -1.78
C ARG A 19 3.47 7.86 -2.58
N GLN A 20 4.74 7.76 -2.97
CA GLN A 20 5.24 6.56 -3.66
C GLN A 20 5.11 5.31 -2.78
N SER A 21 5.44 5.41 -1.48
CA SER A 21 5.31 4.29 -0.54
C SER A 21 3.86 3.85 -0.36
N VAL A 22 2.93 4.80 -0.18
CA VAL A 22 1.49 4.51 -0.09
C VAL A 22 0.99 3.78 -1.34
N THR A 23 1.36 4.26 -2.53
CA THR A 23 1.02 3.57 -3.78
C THR A 23 1.60 2.16 -3.80
N ASP A 24 2.89 1.98 -3.53
CA ASP A 24 3.55 0.66 -3.52
C ASP A 24 2.86 -0.32 -2.56
N ILE A 25 2.52 0.13 -1.35
CA ILE A 25 1.84 -0.71 -0.34
C ILE A 25 0.46 -1.14 -0.83
N LEU A 26 -0.37 -0.19 -1.29
CA LEU A 26 -1.77 -0.45 -1.62
C LEU A 26 -1.94 -1.24 -2.92
N THR A 27 -1.03 -1.07 -3.89
CA THR A 27 -1.13 -1.76 -5.18
C THR A 27 -0.38 -3.10 -5.21
N THR A 28 0.38 -3.45 -4.17
CA THR A 28 1.08 -4.74 -4.10
C THR A 28 0.16 -5.79 -3.47
N PRO A 29 -0.21 -6.88 -4.18
CA PRO A 29 -0.96 -7.98 -3.59
C PRO A 29 -0.13 -8.71 -2.53
N ILE A 30 -0.76 -9.11 -1.42
CA ILE A 30 -0.11 -9.94 -0.41
C ILE A 30 0.41 -11.23 -1.07
N GLY A 31 1.60 -11.67 -0.66
CA GLY A 31 2.23 -12.88 -1.20
C GLY A 31 3.03 -12.65 -2.48
N SER A 32 2.84 -11.55 -3.20
CA SER A 32 3.54 -11.29 -4.48
C SER A 32 5.05 -11.03 -4.31
N ARG A 33 5.47 -10.36 -3.24
CA ARG A 33 6.87 -9.96 -3.03
C ARG A 33 7.73 -11.11 -2.49
N ILE A 34 8.81 -11.44 -3.20
CA ILE A 34 9.77 -12.48 -2.81
C ILE A 34 10.44 -12.12 -1.48
N ARG A 35 10.63 -13.11 -0.60
CA ARG A 35 11.20 -12.96 0.76
C ARG A 35 10.46 -11.99 1.70
N ARG A 36 9.38 -11.35 1.26
CA ARG A 36 8.49 -10.49 2.06
C ARG A 36 7.02 -10.80 1.76
N ARG A 37 6.63 -12.07 1.89
CA ARG A 37 5.29 -12.55 1.52
C ARG A 37 4.13 -11.84 2.25
N ARG A 38 4.38 -11.26 3.43
CA ARG A 38 3.36 -10.51 4.18
C ARG A 38 3.17 -9.07 3.69
N TYR A 39 4.09 -8.54 2.87
CA TYR A 39 4.05 -7.17 2.40
C TYR A 39 2.93 -6.97 1.36
N GLY A 40 2.28 -5.81 1.41
CA GLY A 40 1.21 -5.42 0.49
C GLY A 40 -0.11 -5.15 1.20
N SER A 41 -1.20 -5.22 0.43
CA SER A 41 -2.57 -5.04 0.91
C SER A 41 -3.55 -6.02 0.25
N GLU A 42 -4.73 -6.15 0.85
CA GLU A 42 -5.86 -6.91 0.29
C GLU A 42 -6.65 -6.09 -0.76
N VAL A 43 -6.32 -4.80 -0.98
CA VAL A 43 -7.04 -3.93 -1.92
C VAL A 43 -7.12 -4.53 -3.33
N PRO A 44 -6.07 -5.16 -3.91
CA PRO A 44 -6.16 -5.80 -5.22
C PRO A 44 -7.20 -6.93 -5.29
N GLU A 45 -7.49 -7.62 -4.19
CA GLU A 45 -8.48 -8.71 -4.15
C GLU A 45 -9.93 -8.19 -4.19
N LEU A 46 -10.12 -6.89 -3.91
CA LEU A 46 -11.42 -6.22 -3.90
C LEU A 46 -11.78 -5.59 -5.25
N ILE A 47 -10.85 -5.62 -6.23
CA ILE A 47 -11.10 -5.15 -7.59
C ILE A 47 -12.18 -6.03 -8.24
N ASP A 48 -13.03 -5.42 -9.07
CA ASP A 48 -14.16 -6.06 -9.78
C ASP A 48 -15.23 -6.68 -8.86
N GLN A 49 -15.20 -6.41 -7.56
CA GLN A 49 -16.30 -6.73 -6.65
C GLN A 49 -17.43 -5.69 -6.76
N PRO A 50 -18.70 -6.05 -6.50
CA PRO A 50 -19.81 -5.10 -6.49
C PRO A 50 -19.57 -3.93 -5.52
N LEU A 51 -19.81 -2.69 -5.96
CA LEU A 51 -19.65 -1.50 -5.14
C LEU A 51 -20.86 -1.29 -4.22
N ASN A 52 -20.90 -2.03 -3.12
CA ASN A 52 -21.88 -1.88 -2.05
C ASN A 52 -21.21 -1.46 -0.73
N SER A 53 -22.01 -1.19 0.31
CA SER A 53 -21.50 -0.72 1.61
C SER A 53 -20.51 -1.68 2.26
N ALA A 54 -20.66 -3.00 2.04
CA ALA A 54 -19.73 -3.99 2.57
C ALA A 54 -18.36 -3.92 1.87
N THR A 55 -18.34 -3.82 0.54
CA THR A 55 -17.10 -3.66 -0.24
C THR A 55 -16.41 -2.34 0.09
N GLN A 56 -17.16 -1.24 0.26
CA GLN A 56 -16.60 0.05 0.69
C GLN A 56 -15.92 -0.07 2.06
N LEU A 57 -16.58 -0.70 3.04
CA LEU A 57 -16.00 -0.93 4.37
C LEU A 57 -14.73 -1.79 4.29
N ARG A 58 -14.73 -2.84 3.45
CA ARG A 58 -13.54 -3.68 3.23
C ARG A 58 -12.37 -2.90 2.66
N ILE A 59 -12.61 -2.02 1.67
CA ILE A 59 -11.55 -1.17 1.10
C ILE A 59 -10.96 -0.25 2.17
N TYR A 60 -11.79 0.38 3.00
CA TYR A 60 -11.32 1.23 4.10
C TYR A 60 -10.49 0.44 5.12
N ALA A 61 -10.98 -0.73 5.53
CA ALA A 61 -10.27 -1.61 6.45
C ALA A 61 -8.92 -2.05 5.87
N ALA A 62 -8.90 -2.60 4.65
CA ALA A 62 -7.69 -3.07 3.98
C ALA A 62 -6.64 -1.95 3.84
N THR A 63 -7.08 -0.73 3.48
CA THR A 63 -6.22 0.45 3.39
C THR A 63 -5.63 0.81 4.75
N ALA A 64 -6.46 0.95 5.78
CA ALA A 64 -6.02 1.33 7.12
C ALA A 64 -5.06 0.30 7.73
N PHE A 65 -5.37 -1.00 7.60
CA PHE A 65 -4.51 -2.07 8.10
C PHE A 65 -3.16 -2.12 7.40
N ALA A 66 -3.13 -2.02 6.06
CA ALA A 66 -1.89 -2.07 5.30
C ALA A 66 -0.96 -0.89 5.63
N LEU A 67 -1.51 0.34 5.67
CA LEU A 67 -0.74 1.53 6.01
C LEU A 67 -0.27 1.52 7.47
N ARG A 68 -1.11 1.07 8.40
CA ARG A 68 -0.72 0.89 9.81
C ARG A 68 0.43 -0.10 9.94
N ARG A 69 0.45 -1.15 9.12
CA ARG A 69 1.46 -2.20 9.21
C ARG A 69 2.82 -1.78 8.66
N TRP A 70 2.85 -0.96 7.61
CA TRP A 70 4.07 -0.72 6.83
C TRP A 70 4.59 0.72 6.83
N GLU A 71 3.73 1.72 7.05
CA GLU A 71 4.11 3.14 6.93
C GLU A 71 4.03 3.89 8.27
N LEU A 72 3.08 3.54 9.14
CA LEU A 72 2.84 4.25 10.38
C LEU A 72 3.63 3.67 11.56
N PRO A 73 4.04 4.51 12.53
CA PRO A 73 4.68 4.02 13.75
C PRO A 73 3.71 3.18 14.61
N PRO A 74 4.25 2.25 15.43
CA PRO A 74 3.48 1.59 16.47
C PRO A 74 2.92 2.64 17.46
N LEU A 75 1.73 2.35 18.01
CA LEU A 75 1.10 3.17 19.04
C LEU A 75 1.86 3.08 20.36
#